data_AF-A0A964JBH5-F1
#
_entry.id   AF-A0A964JBH5-F1
#
_cell.length_a   1.000
_cell.length_b   1.000
_cell.length_c   1.000
_cell.angle_alpha   90.00
_cell.angle_beta   90.00
_cell.angle_gamma   90.00
#
_symmetry.space_group_name_H-M   'P 1'
#
loop_
_entity.id
_entity.type
_entity.pdbx_description
1 polymer ?
#
loop_
_entity_poly.entity_id
_entity_poly.type
_entity_poly.pdbx_seq_one_letter_code
_entity_poly.pdbx_strand_id
1 'polypeptide(L)'
;MKNSFELLIDKLDKDHKSLLNWFFDNKNKQILGWPKPFNRNLLASKAKGIYKPKGYKHALSIRVSLNSPYDDNFTKIKDGKFILKYFQENLDIRYRDVEYTNISLKKCINDVVPIGVLMQIKKSPDPVYKVLGPAIVKSWNKGFFEVIGFSNTGEI
;
A
#
# COMPACT_ATOMS: atom_id res chain seq x y z
N MET A 1 -8.80 -1.27 24.19
CA MET A 1 -8.69 0.07 23.59
C MET A 1 -8.34 -0.13 22.13
N LYS A 2 -8.96 0.58 21.18
CA LYS A 2 -8.62 0.43 19.76
C LYS A 2 -7.23 1.03 19.52
N ASN A 3 -6.38 0.33 18.75
CA ASN A 3 -5.10 0.87 18.31
C ASN A 3 -5.29 1.91 17.18
N SER A 4 -4.22 2.64 16.83
CA SER A 4 -4.27 3.68 15.78
C SER A 4 -4.83 3.16 14.45
N PHE A 5 -4.42 1.98 13.99
CA PHE A 5 -4.92 1.36 12.75
C PHE A 5 -6.42 1.08 12.81
N GLU A 6 -6.91 0.48 13.89
CA GLU A 6 -8.32 0.16 14.10
C GLU A 6 -9.20 1.41 14.13
N LEU A 7 -8.70 2.52 14.69
CA LEU A 7 -9.41 3.80 14.70
C LEU A 7 -9.56 4.38 13.28
N LEU A 8 -8.51 4.30 12.46
CA LEU A 8 -8.52 4.88 11.11
C LEU A 8 -9.42 4.11 10.13
N ILE A 9 -9.54 2.79 10.29
CA ILE A 9 -10.39 1.99 9.40
C ILE A 9 -11.84 1.87 9.88
N ASP A 10 -12.18 2.44 11.04
CA ASP A 10 -13.46 2.16 11.69
C ASP A 10 -14.67 2.65 10.90
N LYS A 11 -14.50 3.76 10.17
CA LYS A 11 -15.55 4.40 9.36
C LYS A 11 -15.53 3.94 7.89
N LEU A 12 -14.62 3.05 7.51
CA LEU A 12 -14.57 2.51 6.16
C LEU A 12 -15.68 1.49 5.94
N ASP A 13 -16.10 1.36 4.69
CA ASP A 13 -17.02 0.30 4.29
C ASP A 13 -16.48 -1.08 4.68
N LYS A 14 -17.40 -1.99 5.02
CA LYS A 14 -17.08 -3.32 5.56
C LYS A 14 -16.06 -4.08 4.68
N ASP A 15 -16.22 -4.01 3.36
CA ASP A 15 -15.34 -4.68 2.42
C ASP A 15 -13.92 -4.07 2.45
N HIS A 16 -13.81 -2.74 2.43
CA HIS A 16 -12.53 -2.05 2.47
C HIS A 16 -11.81 -2.32 3.80
N LYS A 17 -12.54 -2.26 4.92
CA LYS A 17 -12.04 -2.63 6.25
C LYS A 17 -11.52 -4.07 6.27
N SER A 18 -12.26 -5.01 5.68
CA SER A 18 -11.85 -6.43 5.62
C SER A 18 -10.54 -6.63 4.84
N LEU A 19 -10.35 -5.88 3.75
CA LEU A 19 -9.14 -5.96 2.93
C LEU A 19 -7.93 -5.37 3.65
N LEU A 20 -8.09 -4.25 4.36
CA LEU A 20 -7.00 -3.68 5.18
C LEU A 20 -6.64 -4.58 6.36
N ASN A 21 -7.63 -5.19 7.02
CA ASN A 21 -7.38 -6.21 8.05
C ASN A 21 -6.60 -7.40 7.49
N TRP A 22 -6.90 -7.84 6.26
CA TRP A 22 -6.12 -8.90 5.63
C TRP A 22 -4.63 -8.53 5.54
N PHE A 23 -4.28 -7.28 5.19
CA PHE A 23 -2.90 -6.84 5.18
C PHE A 23 -2.26 -6.84 6.58
N PHE A 24 -3.04 -6.48 7.61
CA PHE A 24 -2.59 -6.51 9.00
C PHE A 24 -2.31 -7.95 9.46
N ASP A 25 -3.27 -8.86 9.27
CA ASP A 25 -3.19 -10.26 9.69
C ASP A 25 -2.12 -11.07 8.95
N ASN A 26 -1.72 -10.59 7.76
CA ASN A 26 -0.69 -11.22 6.94
C ASN A 26 0.63 -10.46 6.95
N LYS A 27 0.77 -9.43 7.79
CA LYS A 27 2.00 -8.67 7.93
C LYS A 27 3.21 -9.57 8.20
N ASN A 28 4.32 -9.24 7.54
CA ASN A 28 5.58 -9.98 7.52
C ASN A 28 5.54 -11.37 6.85
N LYS A 29 4.38 -11.88 6.43
CA LYS A 29 4.31 -13.14 5.68
C LYS A 29 4.80 -12.97 4.25
N GLN A 30 5.26 -14.08 3.68
CA GLN A 30 5.61 -14.18 2.28
C GLN A 30 4.51 -14.90 1.51
N ILE A 31 4.28 -14.46 0.28
CA ILE A 31 3.33 -15.04 -0.66
C ILE A 31 4.15 -15.60 -1.82
N LEU A 32 4.00 -16.90 -2.07
CA LEU A 32 4.55 -17.56 -3.24
C LEU A 32 3.63 -17.29 -4.44
N GLY A 33 4.17 -16.74 -5.51
CA GLY A 33 3.41 -16.33 -6.68
C GLY A 33 2.61 -15.04 -6.46
N TRP A 34 1.62 -14.83 -7.31
CA TRP A 34 0.76 -13.65 -7.23
C TRP A 34 -0.21 -13.71 -6.03
N PRO A 35 -0.42 -12.62 -5.26
CA PRO A 35 -1.41 -12.59 -4.20
C PRO A 35 -2.80 -13.00 -4.71
N LYS A 36 -3.37 -14.05 -4.10
CA LYS A 36 -4.72 -14.51 -4.42
C LYS A 36 -5.75 -13.46 -3.98
N PRO A 37 -6.89 -13.34 -4.68
CA PRO A 37 -7.98 -12.47 -4.23
C PRO A 37 -8.46 -12.84 -2.82
N PHE A 38 -8.91 -11.85 -2.05
CA PHE A 38 -9.56 -12.02 -0.76
C PHE A 38 -10.98 -11.46 -0.81
N ASN A 39 -11.97 -12.20 -0.33
CA ASN A 39 -13.39 -11.83 -0.42
C ASN A 39 -13.82 -11.36 -1.82
N ARG A 40 -13.40 -12.09 -2.87
CA ARG A 40 -13.65 -11.78 -4.29
C ARG A 40 -12.99 -10.48 -4.80
N ASN A 41 -12.23 -9.78 -3.97
CA ASN A 41 -11.50 -8.57 -4.33
C ASN A 41 -10.02 -8.87 -4.54
N LEU A 42 -9.40 -8.22 -5.53
CA LEU A 42 -7.96 -8.29 -5.67
C LEU A 42 -7.29 -7.53 -4.51
N LEU A 43 -6.08 -7.96 -4.14
CA LEU A 43 -5.25 -7.23 -3.17
C LEU A 43 -4.28 -6.26 -3.86
N ALA A 44 -3.99 -6.49 -5.14
CA ALA A 44 -3.16 -5.65 -5.98
C ALA A 44 -3.49 -5.89 -7.46
N SER A 45 -3.07 -4.97 -8.34
CA SER A 45 -3.13 -5.12 -9.79
C SER A 45 -1.79 -5.60 -10.34
N LYS A 46 -1.81 -6.45 -11.37
CA LYS A 46 -0.59 -6.83 -12.11
C LYS A 46 -0.03 -5.65 -12.92
N ALA A 47 -0.93 -4.84 -13.49
CA ALA A 47 -0.63 -3.80 -14.48
C ALA A 47 -0.06 -2.51 -13.89
N LYS A 48 -0.48 -2.14 -12.67
CA LYS A 48 -0.08 -0.87 -12.02
C LYS A 48 0.45 -1.14 -10.61
N GLY A 49 1.40 -0.32 -10.18
CA GLY A 49 1.96 -0.38 -8.83
C GLY A 49 0.95 0.01 -7.76
N ILE A 50 0.07 0.96 -8.07
CA ILE A 50 -1.02 1.40 -7.19
C ILE A 50 -2.30 0.68 -7.62
N TYR A 51 -3.01 0.09 -6.66
CA TYR A 51 -4.29 -0.55 -6.91
C TYR A 51 -5.43 0.20 -6.21
N LYS A 52 -6.40 0.61 -7.04
CA LYS A 52 -7.66 1.22 -6.61
C LYS A 52 -8.82 0.36 -7.14
N PRO A 53 -9.55 -0.37 -6.29
CA PRO A 53 -10.71 -1.14 -6.71
C PRO A 53 -11.77 -0.27 -7.41
N LYS A 54 -12.58 -0.89 -8.28
CA LYS A 54 -13.71 -0.20 -8.92
C LYS A 54 -14.71 0.24 -7.84
N GLY A 55 -15.21 1.46 -7.94
CA GLY A 55 -16.12 2.05 -6.95
C GLY A 55 -15.43 2.67 -5.73
N TYR A 56 -14.15 2.37 -5.48
CA TYR A 56 -13.43 2.94 -4.34
C TYR A 56 -12.94 4.36 -4.67
N LYS A 57 -13.04 5.25 -3.67
CA LYS A 57 -12.49 6.61 -3.74
C LYS A 57 -10.98 6.61 -3.49
N HIS A 58 -10.53 5.78 -2.55
CA HIS A 58 -9.15 5.65 -2.06
C HIS A 58 -8.42 4.49 -2.74
N ALA A 59 -7.10 4.58 -2.82
CA ALA A 59 -6.27 3.43 -3.15
C ALA A 59 -6.44 2.36 -2.05
N LEU A 60 -6.43 1.08 -2.44
CA LEU A 60 -6.40 -0.03 -1.49
C LEU A 60 -4.96 -0.40 -1.13
N SER A 61 -4.07 -0.42 -2.11
CA SER A 61 -2.71 -0.91 -1.90
C SER A 61 -1.70 -0.34 -2.89
N ILE A 62 -0.43 -0.47 -2.51
CA ILE A 62 0.71 -0.31 -3.41
C ILE A 62 1.55 -1.60 -3.45
N ARG A 63 2.18 -1.81 -4.60
CA ARG A 63 3.15 -2.88 -4.86
C ARG A 63 4.45 -2.27 -5.32
N VAL A 64 5.51 -2.54 -4.56
CA VAL A 64 6.89 -2.25 -4.94
C VAL A 64 7.45 -3.46 -5.69
N SER A 65 7.91 -3.24 -6.92
CA SER A 65 8.51 -4.28 -7.77
C SER A 65 10.04 -4.24 -7.68
N LEU A 66 10.72 -5.39 -7.80
CA LEU A 66 12.18 -5.41 -7.85
C LEU A 66 12.71 -4.81 -9.15
N ASN A 67 13.72 -3.94 -9.03
CA ASN A 67 14.33 -3.16 -10.12
C ASN A 67 13.26 -2.42 -10.95
N SER A 68 12.28 -1.85 -10.24
CA SER A 68 11.40 -0.86 -10.84
C SER A 68 12.24 0.31 -11.39
N PRO A 69 11.79 1.00 -12.46
CA PRO A 69 12.47 2.19 -12.97
C PRO A 69 12.37 3.39 -12.01
N TYR A 70 11.52 3.28 -10.98
CA TYR A 70 11.32 4.28 -9.95
C TYR A 70 12.32 4.10 -8.80
N ASP A 71 12.82 5.22 -8.28
CA ASP A 71 13.79 5.30 -7.18
C ASP A 71 13.12 5.13 -5.80
N ASP A 72 12.34 4.07 -5.64
CA ASP A 72 11.65 3.76 -4.39
C ASP A 72 12.67 3.43 -3.29
N ASN A 73 12.55 4.08 -2.12
CA ASN A 73 13.46 3.88 -1.00
C ASN A 73 12.74 3.31 0.21
N PHE A 74 13.14 2.12 0.65
CA PHE A 74 12.58 1.42 1.80
C PHE A 74 13.55 1.41 2.98
N THR A 75 13.08 1.88 4.14
CA THR A 75 13.81 1.82 5.41
C THR A 75 12.98 1.05 6.44
N LYS A 76 13.52 -0.05 6.96
CA LYS A 76 12.91 -0.79 8.06
C LYS A 76 13.19 -0.06 9.38
N ILE A 77 12.15 0.05 10.22
CA ILE A 77 12.21 0.61 11.57
C ILE A 77 11.95 -0.53 12.58
N LYS A 78 12.02 -0.24 13.88
CA LYS A 78 11.66 -1.18 14.96
C LYS A 78 10.19 -1.60 14.93
N ASP A 79 9.89 -2.73 15.56
CA ASP A 79 8.52 -3.22 15.82
C ASP A 79 7.64 -3.39 14.58
N GLY A 80 8.27 -3.67 13.43
CA GLY A 80 7.56 -3.86 12.15
C GLY A 80 7.10 -2.57 11.48
N LYS A 81 7.47 -1.40 12.02
CA LYS A 81 7.32 -0.12 11.34
C LYS A 81 8.29 -0.03 10.16
N PHE A 82 7.94 0.79 9.18
CA PHE A 82 8.82 1.12 8.06
C PHE A 82 8.49 2.50 7.51
N ILE A 83 9.45 3.08 6.81
CA ILE A 83 9.25 4.25 5.97
C ILE A 83 9.55 3.83 4.53
N LEU A 84 8.67 4.20 3.61
CA LEU A 84 8.83 3.99 2.18
C LEU A 84 8.64 5.33 1.47
N LYS A 85 9.65 5.76 0.71
CA LYS A 85 9.48 6.77 -0.32
C LYS A 85 9.06 6.05 -1.59
N TYR A 86 7.83 6.26 -2.01
CA TYR A 86 7.23 5.60 -3.17
C TYR A 86 7.04 6.63 -4.29
N PHE A 87 7.70 6.46 -5.43
CA PHE A 87 7.51 7.37 -6.55
C PHE A 87 6.09 7.21 -7.11
N GLN A 88 5.51 8.32 -7.53
CA GLN A 88 4.20 8.32 -8.17
C GLN A 88 4.18 7.46 -9.43
N GLU A 89 3.00 7.06 -9.87
CA GLU A 89 2.86 6.53 -11.22
C GLU A 89 3.20 7.61 -12.24
N ASN A 90 3.91 7.22 -13.31
CA ASN A 90 4.45 8.07 -14.36
C ASN A 90 5.69 8.88 -13.91
N LEU A 91 6.79 8.73 -14.68
CA LEU A 91 8.09 9.36 -14.40
C LEU A 91 8.04 10.90 -14.51
N ASP A 92 7.13 11.44 -15.32
CA ASP A 92 6.89 12.87 -15.37
C ASP A 92 5.98 13.30 -14.22
N ILE A 93 6.56 13.99 -13.24
CA ILE A 93 5.88 14.43 -12.02
C ILE A 93 4.63 15.28 -12.29
N ARG A 94 4.53 15.93 -13.45
CA ARG A 94 3.39 16.77 -13.85
C ARG A 94 2.12 15.96 -14.07
N TYR A 95 2.24 14.65 -14.34
CA TYR A 95 1.11 13.75 -14.56
C TYR A 95 0.51 13.18 -13.27
N ARG A 96 0.96 13.65 -12.09
CA ARG A 96 0.41 13.19 -10.79
C ARG A 96 -1.11 13.28 -10.74
N ASP A 97 -1.68 14.42 -11.11
CA ASP A 97 -3.13 14.64 -11.04
C ASP A 97 -3.87 14.23 -12.33
N VAL A 98 -3.18 13.53 -13.25
CA VAL A 98 -3.76 12.90 -14.45
C VAL A 98 -3.99 11.41 -14.19
N GLU A 99 -3.02 10.73 -13.56
CA GLU A 99 -3.13 9.32 -13.22
C GLU A 99 -4.15 9.10 -12.09
N TYR A 100 -5.26 8.42 -12.39
CA TYR A 100 -6.33 8.18 -11.42
C TYR A 100 -5.87 7.44 -10.14
N THR A 101 -4.80 6.65 -10.26
CA THR A 101 -4.13 5.93 -9.17
C THR A 101 -3.41 6.88 -8.22
N ASN A 102 -2.63 7.83 -8.75
CA ASN A 102 -1.98 8.89 -7.96
C ASN A 102 -3.03 9.76 -7.26
N ILE A 103 -4.11 10.13 -7.97
CA ILE A 103 -5.24 10.87 -7.39
C ILE A 103 -5.83 10.09 -6.20
N SER A 104 -5.91 8.77 -6.30
CA SER A 104 -6.45 7.93 -5.21
C SER A 104 -5.53 7.83 -3.99
N LEU A 105 -4.20 7.87 -4.16
CA LEU A 105 -3.26 8.03 -3.04
C LEU A 105 -3.34 9.42 -2.41
N LYS A 106 -3.53 10.47 -3.21
CA LYS A 106 -3.76 11.83 -2.68
C LYS A 106 -5.02 11.90 -1.81
N LYS A 107 -6.07 11.17 -2.19
CA LYS A 107 -7.27 11.01 -1.34
C LYS A 107 -6.96 10.26 -0.04
N CYS A 108 -6.09 9.25 -0.06
CA CYS A 108 -5.62 8.59 1.16
C CYS A 108 -4.89 9.57 2.11
N ILE A 109 -4.10 10.51 1.58
CA ILE A 109 -3.48 11.58 2.38
C ILE A 109 -4.55 12.45 3.05
N ASN A 110 -5.45 13.01 2.23
CA ASN A 110 -6.45 13.99 2.70
C ASN A 110 -7.42 13.40 3.73
N ASP A 111 -7.85 12.17 3.51
CA ASP A 111 -8.86 11.50 4.33
C ASP A 111 -8.23 10.57 5.38
N VAL A 112 -6.90 10.52 5.45
CA VAL A 112 -6.10 9.69 6.37
C VAL A 112 -6.49 8.20 6.29
N VAL A 113 -6.78 7.71 5.08
CA VAL A 113 -7.18 6.32 4.83
C VAL A 113 -5.94 5.45 4.61
N PRO A 114 -5.73 4.38 5.41
CA PRO A 114 -4.61 3.47 5.24
C PRO A 114 -4.64 2.71 3.90
N ILE A 115 -3.46 2.23 3.49
CA ILE A 115 -3.26 1.36 2.34
C ILE A 115 -2.50 0.10 2.75
N GLY A 116 -2.69 -1.01 2.03
CA GLY A 116 -1.83 -2.18 2.11
C GLY A 116 -0.53 -2.01 1.32
N VAL A 117 0.57 -2.57 1.81
CA VAL A 117 1.86 -2.52 1.12
C VAL A 117 2.41 -3.92 0.86
N LEU A 118 2.68 -4.20 -0.42
CA LEU A 118 3.34 -5.41 -0.90
C LEU A 118 4.70 -5.06 -1.49
N MET A 119 5.69 -5.88 -1.20
CA MET A 119 7.03 -5.72 -1.78
C MET A 119 7.45 -7.03 -2.43
N GLN A 120 7.79 -6.98 -3.71
CA GLN A 120 8.41 -8.11 -4.38
C GLN A 120 9.82 -8.33 -3.80
N ILE A 121 10.14 -9.56 -3.44
CA ILE A 121 11.45 -9.96 -2.90
C ILE A 121 12.14 -11.04 -3.75
N LYS A 122 11.42 -11.65 -4.69
CA LYS A 122 11.98 -12.54 -5.73
C LYS A 122 11.25 -12.31 -7.06
N LYS A 123 12.00 -12.37 -8.17
CA LYS A 123 11.47 -12.26 -9.54
C LYS A 123 11.00 -13.61 -10.10
N SER A 124 10.42 -13.56 -11.30
CA SER A 124 10.11 -14.72 -12.15
C SER A 124 11.31 -15.70 -12.25
N PRO A 125 11.10 -17.02 -12.42
CA PRO A 125 9.83 -17.73 -12.66
C PRO A 125 8.91 -17.88 -11.45
N ASP A 126 9.45 -17.90 -10.23
CA ASP A 126 8.67 -18.06 -9.00
C ASP A 126 8.73 -16.77 -8.17
N PRO A 127 7.93 -15.74 -8.52
CA PRO A 127 7.98 -14.48 -7.82
C PRO A 127 7.49 -14.66 -6.38
N VAL A 128 8.13 -13.95 -5.45
CA VAL A 128 7.75 -13.95 -4.04
C VAL A 128 7.47 -12.52 -3.62
N TYR A 129 6.38 -12.31 -2.89
CA TYR A 129 6.00 -11.01 -2.36
C TYR A 129 5.94 -11.07 -0.84
N LYS A 130 6.56 -10.10 -0.19
CA LYS A 130 6.40 -9.86 1.25
C LYS A 130 5.23 -8.90 1.47
N VAL A 131 4.36 -9.26 2.41
CA VAL A 131 3.35 -8.34 2.94
C VAL A 131 4.02 -7.47 4.00
N LEU A 132 4.22 -6.19 3.72
CA LEU A 132 4.75 -5.25 4.72
C LEU A 132 3.67 -4.83 5.72
N GLY A 133 2.41 -4.99 5.36
CA GLY A 133 1.24 -4.66 6.18
C GLY A 133 0.61 -3.33 5.78
N PRO A 134 -0.32 -2.81 6.60
CA PRO A 134 -0.94 -1.52 6.35
C PRO A 134 0.05 -0.38 6.62
N ALA A 135 -0.20 0.77 5.98
CA ALA A 135 0.55 2.01 6.13
C ALA A 135 -0.35 3.23 5.88
N ILE A 136 0.05 4.38 6.40
CA ILE A 136 -0.52 5.67 5.99
C ILE A 136 0.30 6.25 4.84
N VAL A 137 -0.35 7.01 3.97
CA VAL A 137 0.32 7.91 3.03
C VAL A 137 0.32 9.29 3.68
N LYS A 138 1.48 9.75 4.13
CA LYS A 138 1.60 10.97 4.94
C LYS A 138 1.64 12.23 4.09
N SER A 139 2.38 12.20 2.99
CA SER A 139 2.59 13.38 2.15
C SER A 139 2.97 12.99 0.73
N TRP A 140 2.92 13.97 -0.18
CA TRP A 140 3.54 13.88 -1.49
C TRP A 140 4.48 15.08 -1.67
N ASN A 141 5.70 14.84 -2.14
CA ASN A 141 6.68 15.88 -2.40
C ASN A 141 7.62 15.49 -3.55
N LYS A 142 7.78 16.37 -4.55
CA LYS A 142 8.70 16.20 -5.69
C LYS A 142 8.65 14.81 -6.35
N GLY A 143 7.43 14.29 -6.58
CA GLY A 143 7.22 12.99 -7.22
C GLY A 143 7.09 11.81 -6.27
N PHE A 144 7.41 11.97 -4.98
CA PHE A 144 7.39 10.87 -4.01
C PHE A 144 6.25 11.00 -3.02
N PHE A 145 5.56 9.89 -2.78
CA PHE A 145 4.70 9.68 -1.63
C PHE A 145 5.53 9.17 -0.45
N GLU A 146 5.39 9.81 0.71
CA GLU A 146 5.95 9.31 1.96
C GLU A 146 4.93 8.36 2.62
N VAL A 147 5.31 7.09 2.75
CA VAL A 147 4.46 6.02 3.26
C VAL A 147 5.03 5.51 4.59
N ILE A 148 4.22 5.51 5.65
CA ILE A 148 4.63 5.10 7.00
C ILE A 148 3.83 3.87 7.42
N GLY A 149 4.52 2.75 7.58
CA GLY A 149 3.94 1.49 8.04
C GLY A 149 3.60 1.52 9.52
N PHE A 150 2.43 0.98 9.87
CA PHE A 150 2.08 0.73 11.28
C PHE A 150 3.09 -0.23 11.92
N SER A 151 3.08 -0.38 13.24
CA SER A 151 3.82 -1.41 13.97
C SER A 151 3.14 -2.78 13.81
N ASN A 152 3.68 -3.80 14.47
CA ASN A 152 3.03 -5.10 14.61
C ASN A 152 1.76 -5.04 15.49
N THR A 153 1.59 -4.00 16.29
CA THR A 153 0.43 -3.79 17.18
C THR A 153 -0.58 -2.78 16.61
N GLY A 154 -0.36 -2.27 15.40
CA GLY A 154 -1.26 -1.30 14.76
C GLY A 154 -1.00 0.16 15.15
N GLU A 155 0.13 0.48 15.77
CA GLU A 155 0.49 1.84 16.15
C GLU A 155 1.37 2.53 15.10
N ILE A 156 1.24 3.84 14.96
CA ILE A 156 2.06 4.64 14.05
C ILE A 156 3.23 5.32 14.76
#